data_AF-A0A813FFX2-F1
#
_entry.id   AF-A0A813FFX2-F1
#
_cell.length_a   1.000
_cell.length_b   1.000
_cell.length_c   1.000
_cell.angle_alpha   90.00
_cell.angle_beta   90.00
_cell.angle_gamma   90.00
#
_symmetry.space_group_name_H-M   'P 1'
#
loop_
_entity.id
_entity.type
_entity.pdbx_description
1 polymer ?
#
loop_
_entity_poly.entity_id
_entity_poly.type
_entity_poly.pdbx_seq_one_letter_code
_entity_poly.pdbx_strand_id
1 'polypeptide(L)'
;MAERYAITKDTVVEGAAVPELVKLKLERNAALAEEKQKASATKKKDRADQRHSLKMRTLKYEKEYASHQRKLVTLRRQAKIDGNFFVEPEAKLIFVMRIVGIIKLSPKPRKVLQLLRLKQLHNGVFLKVNKPIMNMLKLIQPYVTYGYPTLKTVRELVYKRGFGKVNKQRIPLSANEIISETLGEHGLHGVEDIIHEIFTVGPKFKQVANFLWPFKLSAPKGGFICKRHGFCEQRGGDWGNREELINDLISRMN
;
A
#
# COMPACT_ATOMS: atom_id res chain seq x y z
N MET A 1 11.98 -23.85 4.15
CA MET A 1 12.22 -24.13 5.58
C MET A 1 12.73 -25.55 5.68
N ALA A 2 13.84 -25.77 6.39
CA ALA A 2 14.54 -27.05 6.42
C ALA A 2 13.65 -28.16 7.01
N GLU A 3 13.58 -29.31 6.33
CA GLU A 3 12.82 -30.50 6.76
C GLU A 3 13.26 -31.05 8.13
N ARG A 4 14.41 -30.59 8.65
CA ARG A 4 14.95 -30.95 9.96
C ARG A 4 14.05 -30.62 11.17
N TYR A 5 13.06 -29.74 11.00
CA TYR A 5 12.10 -29.38 12.06
C TYR A 5 10.68 -29.94 11.82
N ALA A 6 10.48 -30.73 10.77
CA ALA A 6 9.21 -31.40 10.56
C ALA A 6 9.03 -32.52 11.60
N ILE A 7 7.84 -32.61 12.18
CA ILE A 7 7.46 -33.77 13.02
C ILE A 7 7.43 -34.97 12.08
N THR A 8 8.47 -35.80 12.11
CA THR A 8 8.54 -37.01 11.31
C THR A 8 7.54 -38.03 11.85
N LYS A 9 6.73 -38.62 10.97
CA LYS A 9 5.92 -39.80 11.29
C LYS A 9 6.85 -41.01 11.27
N ASP A 10 7.70 -41.13 12.30
CA ASP A 10 8.57 -42.29 12.45
C ASP A 10 7.65 -43.48 12.82
N THR A 11 7.33 -44.33 11.85
CA THR A 11 6.59 -45.57 12.08
C THR A 11 7.55 -46.64 12.59
N VAL A 12 7.34 -47.08 13.82
CA VAL A 12 8.09 -48.21 14.39
C VAL A 12 7.52 -49.50 13.83
N VAL A 13 8.38 -50.42 13.38
CA VAL A 13 7.98 -51.76 12.93
C VAL A 13 7.52 -52.57 14.14
N GLU A 14 6.29 -53.10 14.11
CA GLU A 14 5.76 -53.97 15.15
C GLU A 14 6.66 -55.21 15.32
N GLY A 15 7.23 -55.39 16.52
CA GLY A 15 8.07 -56.54 16.87
C GLY A 15 9.57 -56.30 17.06
N ALA A 16 10.09 -55.09 16.80
CA ALA A 16 11.50 -54.76 17.03
C ALA A 16 11.75 -54.08 18.39
N ALA A 17 12.89 -54.37 19.04
CA ALA A 17 13.30 -53.70 20.28
C ALA A 17 13.60 -52.21 20.01
N VAL A 18 12.71 -51.33 20.48
CA VAL A 18 12.80 -49.90 20.25
C VAL A 18 13.74 -49.24 21.27
N PRO A 19 14.77 -48.49 20.83
CA PRO A 19 15.64 -47.75 21.74
C PRO A 19 14.86 -46.73 22.58
N GLU A 20 15.26 -46.54 23.84
CA GLU A 20 14.60 -45.63 24.79
C GLU A 20 14.52 -44.18 24.28
N LEU A 21 15.60 -43.70 23.65
CA LEU A 21 15.64 -42.38 23.00
C LEU A 21 14.59 -42.20 21.90
N VAL A 22 14.21 -43.28 21.20
CA VAL A 22 13.17 -43.24 20.16
C VAL A 22 11.80 -43.14 20.79
N LYS A 23 11.54 -43.83 21.92
CA LYS A 23 10.28 -43.70 22.68
C LYS A 23 10.06 -42.27 23.18
N LEU A 24 11.08 -41.66 23.80
CA LEU A 24 11.03 -40.26 24.24
C LEU A 24 10.81 -39.27 23.09
N LYS A 25 11.41 -39.54 21.91
CA LYS A 25 11.21 -38.73 20.71
C LYS A 25 9.77 -38.82 20.19
N LEU A 26 9.15 -40.01 20.20
CA LEU A 26 7.78 -40.24 19.77
C LEU A 26 6.78 -39.52 20.68
N GLU A 27 6.95 -39.64 22.00
CA GLU A 27 6.11 -38.94 22.99
C GLU A 27 6.16 -37.42 22.82
N ARG A 28 7.37 -36.85 22.70
CA ARG A 28 7.56 -35.41 22.42
C ARG A 28 6.89 -34.99 21.11
N ASN A 29 7.06 -35.79 20.04
CA ASN A 29 6.48 -35.51 18.74
C ASN A 29 4.94 -35.58 18.75
N ALA A 30 4.36 -36.52 19.52
CA ALA A 30 2.92 -36.63 19.73
C ALA A 30 2.37 -35.41 20.48
N ALA A 31 3.03 -34.98 21.56
CA ALA A 31 2.66 -33.76 22.30
C ALA A 31 2.69 -32.51 21.40
N LEU A 32 3.77 -32.32 20.63
CA LEU A 32 3.89 -31.22 19.67
C LEU A 32 2.85 -31.29 18.54
N ALA A 33 2.45 -32.50 18.13
CA ALA A 33 1.40 -32.68 17.13
C ALA A 33 0.03 -32.28 17.67
N GLU A 34 -0.30 -32.65 18.91
CA GLU A 34 -1.54 -32.23 19.57
C GLU A 34 -1.58 -30.71 19.79
N GLU A 35 -0.50 -30.10 20.27
CA GLU A 35 -0.39 -28.65 20.41
C GLU A 35 -0.58 -27.94 19.07
N LYS A 36 0.06 -28.44 18.01
CA LYS A 36 -0.09 -27.91 16.65
C LYS A 36 -1.53 -28.06 16.14
N GLN A 37 -2.22 -29.16 16.44
CA GLN A 37 -3.62 -29.34 16.07
C GLN A 37 -4.53 -28.35 16.79
N LYS A 38 -4.36 -28.18 18.11
CA LYS A 38 -5.10 -27.20 18.91
C LYS A 38 -4.86 -25.77 18.40
N ALA A 39 -3.60 -25.39 18.18
CA ALA A 39 -3.22 -24.07 17.66
C ALA A 39 -3.71 -23.83 16.21
N SER A 40 -3.74 -24.87 15.38
CA SER A 40 -4.30 -24.76 14.03
C SER A 40 -5.82 -24.56 14.06
N ALA A 41 -6.52 -25.25 14.97
CA ALA A 41 -7.96 -25.13 15.13
C ALA A 41 -8.37 -23.73 15.62
N THR A 42 -7.66 -23.16 16.61
CA THR A 42 -7.89 -21.78 17.07
C THR A 42 -7.61 -20.78 15.95
N LYS A 43 -6.44 -20.86 15.30
CA LYS A 43 -6.08 -19.96 14.20
C LYS A 43 -7.08 -20.01 13.03
N LYS A 44 -7.67 -21.18 12.74
CA LYS A 44 -8.71 -21.31 11.71
C LYS A 44 -10.00 -20.57 12.09
N LYS A 45 -10.43 -20.65 13.36
CA LYS A 45 -11.60 -19.92 13.87
C LYS A 45 -11.35 -18.41 13.81
N ASP A 46 -10.24 -17.95 14.37
CA ASP A 46 -9.88 -16.53 14.38
C ASP A 46 -9.80 -15.94 12.97
N ARG A 47 -9.20 -16.69 12.03
CA ARG A 47 -9.11 -16.28 10.63
C ARG A 47 -10.50 -16.17 9.97
N ALA A 48 -11.44 -17.05 10.31
CA ALA A 48 -12.80 -16.99 9.78
C ALA A 48 -13.54 -15.73 10.28
N ASP A 49 -13.41 -15.42 11.57
CA ASP A 49 -14.04 -14.25 12.20
C ASP A 49 -13.43 -12.94 11.70
N GLN A 50 -12.10 -12.89 11.59
CA GLN A 50 -11.38 -11.76 10.99
C GLN A 50 -11.78 -11.55 9.52
N ARG A 51 -11.94 -12.63 8.75
CA ARG A 51 -12.38 -12.52 7.34
C ARG A 51 -13.82 -12.02 7.24
N HIS A 52 -14.71 -12.49 8.12
CA HIS A 52 -16.09 -12.01 8.15
C HIS A 52 -16.18 -10.53 8.52
N SER A 53 -15.49 -10.11 9.58
CA SER A 53 -15.43 -8.70 9.99
C SER A 53 -14.81 -7.80 8.92
N LEU A 54 -13.76 -8.27 8.23
CA LEU A 54 -13.16 -7.56 7.10
C LEU A 54 -14.15 -7.39 5.95
N LYS A 55 -14.88 -8.44 5.57
CA LYS A 55 -15.92 -8.36 4.53
C LYS A 55 -16.98 -7.30 4.87
N MET A 56 -17.47 -7.28 6.11
CA MET A 56 -18.46 -6.31 6.55
C MET A 56 -17.91 -4.87 6.51
N ARG A 57 -16.63 -4.67 6.89
CA ARG A 57 -15.95 -3.37 6.78
C ARG A 57 -15.77 -2.93 5.32
N THR A 58 -15.37 -3.82 4.42
CA THR A 58 -15.24 -3.52 3.00
C THR A 58 -16.57 -3.04 2.40
N LEU A 59 -17.68 -3.70 2.74
CA LEU A 59 -19.01 -3.26 2.30
C LEU A 59 -19.36 -1.86 2.81
N LYS A 60 -18.94 -1.51 4.03
CA LYS A 60 -19.11 -0.17 4.58
C LYS A 60 -18.29 0.87 3.80
N TYR A 61 -17.02 0.59 3.51
CA TYR A 61 -16.16 1.51 2.77
C TYR A 61 -16.69 1.78 1.36
N GLU A 62 -17.16 0.75 0.64
CA GLU A 62 -17.75 0.92 -0.69
C GLU A 62 -19.01 1.79 -0.65
N LYS A 63 -19.88 1.58 0.35
CA LYS A 63 -21.05 2.45 0.57
C LYS A 63 -20.63 3.90 0.85
N GLU A 64 -19.61 4.10 1.67
CA GLU A 64 -19.06 5.42 1.99
C GLU A 64 -18.56 6.14 0.73
N TYR A 65 -17.74 5.49 -0.10
CA TYR A 65 -17.24 6.06 -1.35
C TYR A 65 -18.36 6.45 -2.30
N ALA A 66 -19.34 5.55 -2.50
CA ALA A 66 -20.48 5.81 -3.36
C ALA A 66 -21.34 6.97 -2.82
N SER A 67 -21.58 7.03 -1.51
CA SER A 67 -22.33 8.11 -0.86
C SER A 67 -21.63 9.45 -0.99
N HIS A 68 -20.30 9.48 -0.83
CA HIS A 68 -19.50 10.69 -0.95
C HIS A 68 -19.54 11.26 -2.37
N GLN A 69 -19.38 10.40 -3.39
CA GLN A 69 -19.48 10.79 -4.80
C GLN A 69 -20.88 11.33 -5.14
N ARG A 70 -21.95 10.64 -4.71
CA ARG A 70 -23.33 11.11 -4.90
C ARG A 70 -23.58 12.46 -4.23
N LYS A 71 -23.05 12.64 -3.02
CA LYS A 71 -23.16 13.90 -2.27
C LYS A 71 -22.49 15.06 -3.02
N LEU A 72 -21.26 14.88 -3.52
CA LEU A 72 -20.57 15.90 -4.31
C LEU A 72 -21.37 16.30 -5.56
N VAL A 73 -21.88 15.31 -6.31
CA VAL A 73 -22.72 15.57 -7.50
C VAL A 73 -24.00 16.33 -7.14
N THR A 74 -24.64 15.96 -6.02
CA THR A 74 -25.87 16.62 -5.56
C THR A 74 -25.61 18.08 -5.18
N LEU A 75 -24.52 18.35 -4.44
CA LEU A 75 -24.14 19.71 -4.04
C LEU A 75 -23.80 20.59 -5.25
N ARG A 76 -23.07 20.06 -6.25
CA ARG A 76 -22.82 20.77 -7.52
C ARG A 76 -24.12 21.14 -8.24
N ARG A 77 -25.10 20.22 -8.29
CA ARG A 77 -26.39 20.47 -8.94
C ARG A 77 -27.22 21.50 -8.17
N GLN A 78 -27.28 21.40 -6.85
CA GLN A 78 -28.00 22.33 -6.00
C GLN A 78 -27.45 23.76 -6.17
N ALA A 79 -26.13 23.92 -6.07
CA ALA A 79 -25.51 25.23 -6.28
C ALA A 79 -25.84 25.80 -7.67
N LYS A 80 -25.80 24.97 -8.72
CA LYS A 80 -26.19 25.38 -10.07
C LYS A 80 -27.65 25.82 -10.18
N ILE A 81 -28.57 25.17 -9.48
CA ILE A 81 -29.99 25.54 -9.44
C ILE A 81 -30.16 26.89 -8.74
N ASP A 82 -29.46 27.09 -7.63
CA ASP A 82 -29.52 28.31 -6.83
C ASP A 82 -28.76 29.50 -7.46
N GLY A 83 -28.08 29.29 -8.59
CA GLY A 83 -27.22 30.29 -9.24
C GLY A 83 -25.88 30.55 -8.52
N ASN A 84 -25.52 29.70 -7.54
CA ASN A 84 -24.29 29.78 -6.77
C ASN A 84 -23.18 28.88 -7.32
N PHE A 85 -21.93 29.19 -6.98
CA PHE A 85 -20.77 28.34 -7.30
C PHE A 85 -20.42 27.42 -6.14
N PHE A 86 -20.31 26.12 -6.41
CA PHE A 86 -19.81 25.15 -5.43
C PHE A 86 -18.32 24.89 -5.66
N VAL A 87 -17.49 25.29 -4.69
CA VAL A 87 -16.06 24.98 -4.67
C VAL A 87 -15.84 23.66 -3.94
N GLU A 88 -15.16 22.74 -4.60
CA GLU A 88 -14.88 21.41 -4.03
C GLU A 88 -13.83 21.45 -2.94
N PRO A 89 -13.90 20.50 -1.98
CA PRO A 89 -12.87 20.38 -0.97
C PRO A 89 -11.52 20.05 -1.62
N GLU A 90 -10.47 20.74 -1.18
CA GLU A 90 -9.11 20.46 -1.63
C GLU A 90 -8.70 19.00 -1.34
N ALA A 91 -7.94 18.42 -2.26
CA ALA A 91 -7.47 17.05 -2.13
C ALA A 91 -6.50 16.89 -0.95
N LYS A 92 -6.72 15.85 -0.13
CA LYS A 92 -5.91 15.56 1.07
C LYS A 92 -4.72 14.64 0.79
N LEU A 93 -4.74 13.92 -0.33
CA LEU A 93 -3.78 12.90 -0.72
C LEU A 93 -3.09 13.31 -2.03
N ILE A 94 -1.77 13.18 -2.07
CA ILE A 94 -0.96 13.34 -3.29
C ILE A 94 -0.20 12.04 -3.55
N PHE A 95 -0.16 11.63 -4.81
CA PHE A 95 0.81 10.64 -5.28
C PHE A 95 1.96 11.36 -5.97
N VAL A 96 3.18 11.08 -5.53
CA VAL A 96 4.40 11.69 -6.07
C VAL A 96 5.26 10.62 -6.72
N MET A 97 5.70 10.89 -7.94
CA MET A 97 6.59 10.01 -8.69
C MET A 97 7.84 10.76 -9.16
N ARG A 98 8.98 10.07 -9.09
CA ARG A 98 10.25 10.60 -9.61
C ARG A 98 10.41 10.38 -11.12
N ILE A 99 10.72 11.45 -11.85
CA ILE A 99 10.91 11.42 -13.31
C ILE A 99 12.35 11.70 -13.78
N VAL A 100 13.21 12.27 -12.91
CA VAL A 100 14.62 12.53 -13.20
C VAL A 100 15.54 11.55 -12.47
N GLY A 101 16.68 11.21 -13.09
CA GLY A 101 17.73 10.36 -12.52
C GLY A 101 18.50 10.98 -11.34
N ILE A 102 19.60 10.35 -10.92
CA ILE A 102 20.38 10.72 -9.71
C ILE A 102 21.55 11.67 -10.04
N ILE A 103 22.07 11.58 -11.26
CA ILE A 103 23.25 12.32 -11.72
C ILE A 103 22.87 13.79 -11.92
N LYS A 104 23.80 14.71 -11.62
CA LYS A 104 23.64 16.18 -11.76
C LYS A 104 22.52 16.79 -10.90
N LEU A 105 22.19 16.18 -9.75
CA LEU A 105 21.30 16.77 -8.75
C LEU A 105 22.08 17.50 -7.67
N SER A 106 21.67 18.73 -7.34
CA SER A 106 22.22 19.48 -6.22
C SER A 106 21.89 18.79 -4.87
N PRO A 107 22.69 19.01 -3.81
CA PRO A 107 22.54 18.30 -2.55
C PRO A 107 21.19 18.50 -1.86
N LYS A 108 20.62 19.71 -1.92
CA LYS A 108 19.34 20.06 -1.27
C LYS A 108 18.16 19.25 -1.85
N PRO A 109 17.84 19.29 -3.16
CA PRO A 109 16.83 18.42 -3.78
C PRO A 109 17.11 16.93 -3.57
N ARG A 110 18.38 16.50 -3.64
CA ARG A 110 18.77 15.10 -3.41
C ARG A 110 18.35 14.64 -2.02
N LYS A 111 18.56 15.46 -0.98
CA LYS A 111 18.16 15.13 0.39
C LYS A 111 16.64 15.06 0.53
N VAL A 112 15.90 15.99 -0.07
CA VAL A 112 14.43 15.99 -0.05
C VAL A 112 13.86 14.73 -0.71
N LEU A 113 14.37 14.33 -1.88
CA LEU A 113 13.97 13.08 -2.53
C LEU A 113 14.25 11.84 -1.67
N GLN A 114 15.37 11.83 -0.93
CA GLN A 114 15.68 10.75 0.01
C GLN A 114 14.70 10.69 1.19
N LEU A 115 14.31 11.84 1.76
CA LEU A 115 13.33 11.93 2.84
C LEU A 115 11.95 11.41 2.39
N LEU A 116 11.54 11.74 1.17
CA LEU A 116 10.30 11.23 0.57
C LEU A 116 10.40 9.76 0.10
N ARG A 117 11.57 9.12 0.26
CA ARG A 117 11.87 7.74 -0.17
C ARG A 117 11.89 7.53 -1.69
N LEU A 118 12.01 8.61 -2.47
CA LEU A 118 12.08 8.60 -3.94
C LEU A 118 13.53 8.40 -4.44
N LYS A 119 14.11 7.23 -4.16
CA LYS A 119 15.54 6.94 -4.43
C LYS A 119 15.87 6.64 -5.90
N GLN A 120 14.98 5.95 -6.61
CA GLN A 120 15.18 5.50 -8.00
C GLN A 120 14.19 6.19 -8.94
N LEU A 121 14.49 6.15 -10.24
CA LEU A 121 13.59 6.61 -11.29
C LEU A 121 12.28 5.79 -11.24
N HIS A 122 11.13 6.45 -11.47
CA HIS A 122 9.81 5.82 -11.45
C HIS A 122 9.41 5.20 -10.11
N ASN A 123 10.08 5.57 -9.03
CA ASN A 123 9.55 5.33 -7.70
C ASN A 123 8.38 6.27 -7.42
N GLY A 124 7.31 5.72 -6.84
CA GLY A 124 6.11 6.43 -6.43
C GLY A 124 5.80 6.27 -4.95
N VAL A 125 5.30 7.32 -4.30
CA VAL A 125 4.92 7.31 -2.87
C VAL A 125 3.66 8.15 -2.66
N PHE A 126 2.77 7.68 -1.77
CA PHE A 126 1.64 8.46 -1.27
C PHE A 126 2.10 9.42 -0.17
N LEU A 127 1.69 10.68 -0.26
CA LEU A 127 1.94 11.73 0.73
C LEU A 127 0.64 12.39 1.15
N LYS A 128 0.53 12.69 2.45
CA LYS A 128 -0.52 13.56 2.99
C LYS A 128 -0.21 15.01 2.65
N VAL A 129 -1.23 15.75 2.21
CA VAL A 129 -1.12 17.19 1.94
C VAL A 129 -1.00 17.94 3.26
N ASN A 130 0.20 18.45 3.52
CA ASN A 130 0.50 19.35 4.63
C ASN A 130 1.37 20.49 4.11
N LYS A 131 1.32 21.67 4.75
CA LYS A 131 2.13 22.84 4.37
C LYS A 131 3.65 22.53 4.23
N PRO A 132 4.29 21.76 5.13
CA PRO A 132 5.70 21.41 4.98
C PRO A 132 5.98 20.51 3.76
N ILE A 133 5.09 19.54 3.49
CA ILE A 133 5.22 18.66 2.33
C ILE A 133 5.08 19.45 1.03
N MET A 134 4.14 20.39 0.97
CA MET A 134 3.99 21.28 -0.20
C MET A 134 5.24 22.14 -0.43
N ASN A 135 5.85 22.66 0.63
CA ASN A 135 7.11 23.41 0.52
C ASN A 135 8.27 22.52 0.06
N MET A 136 8.35 21.28 0.54
CA MET A 136 9.32 20.30 0.04
C MET A 136 9.10 19.98 -1.44
N LEU A 137 7.84 19.81 -1.88
CA LEU A 137 7.49 19.54 -3.27
C LEU A 137 7.83 20.70 -4.20
N LYS A 138 7.64 21.95 -3.77
CA LYS A 138 8.09 23.14 -4.52
C LYS A 138 9.58 23.11 -4.79
N LEU A 139 10.39 22.70 -3.81
CA LEU A 139 11.86 22.63 -3.97
C LEU A 139 12.29 21.57 -4.98
N ILE A 140 11.59 20.44 -5.05
CA ILE A 140 11.94 19.32 -5.94
C ILE A 140 11.09 19.26 -7.21
N GLN A 141 10.26 20.27 -7.46
CA GLN A 141 9.25 20.29 -8.52
C GLN A 141 9.79 19.86 -9.90
N PRO A 142 11.00 20.28 -10.35
CA PRO A 142 11.55 19.85 -11.64
C PRO A 142 11.93 18.38 -11.75
N TYR A 143 12.03 17.66 -10.62
CA TYR A 143 12.51 16.27 -10.57
C TYR A 143 11.39 15.24 -10.40
N VAL A 144 10.19 15.71 -10.05
CA VAL A 144 9.03 14.88 -9.74
C VAL A 144 7.81 15.33 -10.53
N THR A 145 6.91 14.39 -10.74
CA THR A 145 5.55 14.66 -11.18
C THR A 145 4.61 14.17 -10.08
N TYR A 146 3.56 14.92 -9.80
CA TYR A 146 2.63 14.58 -8.75
C TYR A 146 1.21 15.03 -9.08
N GLY A 147 0.24 14.50 -8.36
CA GLY A 147 -1.17 14.87 -8.51
C GLY A 147 -2.05 14.12 -7.53
N TYR A 148 -3.35 14.20 -7.74
CA TYR A 148 -4.37 13.65 -6.86
C TYR A 148 -4.83 12.28 -7.38
N PRO A 149 -4.49 11.18 -6.69
CA PRO A 149 -4.84 9.85 -7.15
C PRO A 149 -6.33 9.56 -6.90
N THR A 150 -6.99 8.91 -7.85
CA THR A 150 -8.35 8.40 -7.69
C THR A 150 -8.34 7.10 -6.88
N LEU A 151 -9.50 6.71 -6.32
CA LEU A 151 -9.66 5.44 -5.62
C LEU A 151 -9.23 4.24 -6.49
N LYS A 152 -9.58 4.26 -7.77
CA LYS A 152 -9.17 3.22 -8.75
C LYS A 152 -7.64 3.12 -8.83
N THR A 153 -6.96 4.25 -8.98
CA THR A 153 -5.51 4.29 -9.12
C THR A 153 -4.80 3.85 -7.84
N VAL A 154 -5.29 4.25 -6.66
CA VAL A 154 -4.77 3.76 -5.36
C VAL A 154 -4.93 2.25 -5.26
N ARG A 155 -6.12 1.73 -5.58
CA ARG A 155 -6.44 0.30 -5.58
C ARG A 155 -5.48 -0.47 -6.50
N GLU A 156 -5.35 -0.05 -7.75
CA GLU A 156 -4.47 -0.72 -8.71
C GLU A 156 -3.00 -0.73 -8.28
N LEU A 157 -2.50 0.39 -7.75
CA LEU A 157 -1.14 0.48 -7.24
C LEU A 157 -0.89 -0.51 -6.09
N VAL A 158 -1.79 -0.56 -5.12
CA VAL A 158 -1.65 -1.45 -3.96
C VAL A 158 -1.77 -2.92 -4.38
N TYR A 159 -2.73 -3.27 -5.24
CA TYR A 159 -2.92 -4.65 -5.69
C TYR A 159 -1.81 -5.15 -6.63
N LYS A 160 -1.41 -4.36 -7.64
CA LYS A 160 -0.46 -4.80 -8.67
C LYS A 160 1.00 -4.57 -8.28
N ARG A 161 1.28 -3.50 -7.53
CA ARG A 161 2.64 -3.02 -7.26
C ARG A 161 2.94 -2.87 -5.77
N GLY A 162 2.02 -3.27 -4.88
CA GLY A 162 2.14 -3.13 -3.43
C GLY A 162 3.13 -4.11 -2.81
N PHE A 163 4.08 -3.57 -2.07
CA PHE A 163 4.99 -4.33 -1.22
C PHE A 163 4.96 -3.73 0.20
N GLY A 164 4.92 -4.60 1.21
CA GLY A 164 5.06 -4.23 2.61
C GLY A 164 6.52 -4.23 3.04
N LYS A 165 6.85 -3.34 3.99
CA LYS A 165 8.12 -3.29 4.70
C LYS A 165 7.98 -4.06 6.00
N VAL A 166 8.35 -5.34 5.98
CA VAL A 166 8.30 -6.24 7.15
C VAL A 166 9.73 -6.55 7.57
N ASN A 167 10.09 -6.29 8.83
CA ASN A 167 11.46 -6.52 9.34
C ASN A 167 12.56 -5.91 8.43
N LYS A 168 12.30 -4.72 7.89
CA LYS A 168 13.15 -4.00 6.90
C LYS A 168 13.32 -4.70 5.54
N GLN A 169 12.64 -5.80 5.30
CA GLN A 169 12.60 -6.50 4.02
C GLN A 169 11.39 -6.05 3.18
N ARG A 170 11.52 -6.20 1.86
CA ARG A 170 10.46 -5.87 0.90
C ARG A 170 9.70 -7.15 0.54
N ILE A 171 8.49 -7.30 1.06
CA ILE A 171 7.65 -8.50 0.88
C ILE A 171 6.42 -8.15 0.05
N PRO A 172 6.04 -8.94 -0.98
CA PRO A 172 4.82 -8.71 -1.76
C PRO A 172 3.57 -8.90 -0.88
N LEU A 173 2.53 -8.07 -1.10
CA LEU A 173 1.27 -8.16 -0.37
C LEU A 173 0.35 -9.25 -0.95
N SER A 174 0.78 -10.52 -0.85
CA SER A 174 0.02 -11.68 -1.37
C SER A 174 -1.09 -12.16 -0.44
N ALA A 175 -0.93 -11.97 0.88
CA ALA A 175 -1.87 -12.42 1.90
C ALA A 175 -2.13 -11.34 2.94
N ASN A 176 -3.36 -11.30 3.46
CA ASN A 176 -3.77 -10.37 4.51
C ASN A 176 -3.03 -10.60 5.85
N GLU A 177 -2.46 -11.78 6.06
CA GLU A 177 -1.71 -12.10 7.28
C GLU A 177 -0.49 -11.20 7.44
N ILE A 178 0.21 -10.88 6.36
CA ILE A 178 1.37 -9.98 6.33
C ILE A 178 0.99 -8.58 6.86
N ILE A 179 -0.23 -8.15 6.54
CA ILE A 179 -0.77 -6.86 6.96
C ILE A 179 -1.19 -6.93 8.42
N SER A 180 -1.93 -7.97 8.82
CA SER A 180 -2.40 -8.11 10.20
C SER A 180 -1.26 -8.29 11.20
N GLU A 181 -0.15 -8.92 10.82
CA GLU A 181 1.02 -9.08 11.69
C GLU A 181 1.73 -7.74 11.97
N THR A 182 1.68 -6.78 11.04
CA THR A 182 2.41 -5.51 11.15
C THR A 182 1.55 -4.31 11.52
N LEU A 183 0.29 -4.30 11.08
CA LEU A 183 -0.66 -3.20 11.28
C LEU A 183 -1.89 -3.63 12.11
N GLY A 184 -1.91 -4.87 12.62
CA GLY A 184 -3.02 -5.39 13.43
C GLY A 184 -3.21 -4.64 14.74
N GLU A 185 -2.13 -4.13 15.36
CA GLU A 185 -2.19 -3.23 16.53
C GLU A 185 -2.96 -1.93 16.21
N HIS A 186 -2.95 -1.53 14.95
CA HIS A 186 -3.67 -0.39 14.45
C HIS A 186 -5.05 -0.78 13.87
N GLY A 187 -5.54 -2.00 14.09
CA GLY A 187 -6.87 -2.44 13.63
C GLY A 187 -7.00 -2.53 12.11
N LEU A 188 -5.89 -2.63 11.38
CA LEU A 188 -5.87 -2.82 9.93
C LEU A 188 -5.48 -4.27 9.65
N HIS A 189 -6.39 -5.03 9.05
CA HIS A 189 -6.24 -6.48 8.92
C HIS A 189 -6.18 -6.97 7.47
N GLY A 190 -6.36 -6.09 6.49
CA GLY A 190 -6.17 -6.48 5.09
C GLY A 190 -6.02 -5.32 4.12
N VAL A 191 -5.95 -5.67 2.84
CA VAL A 191 -5.59 -4.73 1.77
C VAL A 191 -6.62 -3.60 1.61
N GLU A 192 -7.92 -3.89 1.74
CA GLU A 192 -8.96 -2.86 1.62
C GLU A 192 -8.92 -1.85 2.77
N ASP A 193 -8.53 -2.27 3.99
CA ASP A 193 -8.29 -1.34 5.10
C ASP A 193 -7.13 -0.37 4.77
N ILE A 194 -6.05 -0.88 4.14
CA ILE A 194 -4.92 -0.05 3.68
C ILE A 194 -5.36 0.96 2.63
N ILE A 195 -6.12 0.52 1.62
CA ILE A 195 -6.62 1.38 0.54
C ILE A 195 -7.50 2.49 1.12
N HIS A 196 -8.40 2.12 2.02
CA HIS A 196 -9.29 3.08 2.69
C HIS A 196 -8.51 4.11 3.50
N GLU A 197 -7.60 3.66 4.36
CA GLU A 197 -6.80 4.54 5.21
C GLU A 197 -5.93 5.52 4.40
N ILE A 198 -5.41 5.08 3.25
CA ILE A 198 -4.64 5.93 2.33
C ILE A 198 -5.55 6.94 1.65
N PHE A 199 -6.63 6.49 1.03
CA PHE A 199 -7.49 7.32 0.18
C PHE A 199 -8.20 8.41 1.00
N THR A 200 -8.71 8.08 2.19
CA THR A 200 -9.38 9.03 3.07
C THR A 200 -8.40 9.85 3.91
N VAL A 201 -7.12 9.46 3.95
CA VAL A 201 -6.09 10.06 4.80
C VAL A 201 -6.47 9.99 6.28
N GLY A 202 -6.76 8.76 6.73
CA GLY A 202 -7.19 8.49 8.09
C GLY A 202 -6.11 8.74 9.17
N PRO A 203 -6.44 8.51 10.45
CA PRO A 203 -5.55 8.79 11.58
C PRO A 203 -4.24 7.96 11.56
N LYS A 204 -4.28 6.76 10.98
CA LYS A 204 -3.17 5.80 10.88
C LYS A 204 -2.45 5.87 9.53
N PHE A 205 -2.68 6.92 8.74
CA PHE A 205 -2.04 7.14 7.44
C PHE A 205 -0.51 7.05 7.51
N LYS A 206 0.11 7.62 8.54
CA LYS A 206 1.59 7.64 8.68
C LYS A 206 2.16 6.22 8.79
N GLN A 207 1.49 5.35 9.55
CA GLN A 207 1.87 3.97 9.77
C GLN A 207 1.73 3.17 8.48
N VAL A 208 0.60 3.31 7.80
CA VAL A 208 0.33 2.66 6.51
C VAL A 208 1.29 3.12 5.42
N ALA A 209 1.52 4.43 5.30
CA ALA A 209 2.44 4.99 4.31
C ALA A 209 3.89 4.51 4.57
N ASN A 210 4.31 4.36 5.83
CA ASN A 210 5.64 3.83 6.17
C ASN A 210 5.74 2.31 5.92
N PHE A 211 4.68 1.56 6.20
CA PHE A 211 4.57 0.14 5.90
C PHE A 211 4.68 -0.12 4.39
N LEU A 212 4.01 0.65 3.56
CA LEU A 212 4.16 0.54 2.11
C LEU A 212 5.58 0.91 1.67
N TRP A 213 6.23 -0.03 1.00
CA TRP A 213 7.46 0.22 0.28
C TRP A 213 7.17 1.15 -0.91
N PRO A 214 8.08 2.09 -1.27
CA PRO A 214 7.90 2.91 -2.46
C PRO A 214 7.57 2.06 -3.70
N PHE A 215 6.49 2.41 -4.39
CA PHE A 215 6.02 1.70 -5.58
C PHE A 215 7.06 1.80 -6.67
N LYS A 216 7.48 0.65 -7.21
CA LYS A 216 8.39 0.59 -8.36
C LYS A 216 7.56 0.46 -9.64
N LEU A 217 7.36 1.59 -10.32
CA LEU A 217 6.56 1.66 -11.54
C LEU A 217 7.43 1.37 -12.77
N SER A 218 6.81 0.85 -13.84
CA SER A 218 7.46 0.74 -15.15
C SER A 218 7.46 2.08 -15.87
N ALA A 219 8.30 2.22 -16.90
CA ALA A 219 8.23 3.38 -17.80
C ALA A 219 6.81 3.50 -18.42
N PRO A 220 6.29 4.71 -18.64
CA PRO A 220 4.95 4.89 -19.20
C PRO A 220 4.91 4.36 -20.64
N LYS A 221 3.90 3.57 -20.96
CA LYS A 221 3.56 3.23 -22.35
C LYS A 221 3.28 4.53 -23.13
N GLY A 222 3.93 4.71 -24.28
CA GLY A 222 3.90 5.96 -25.05
C GLY A 222 4.84 7.06 -24.55
N GLY A 223 5.63 6.81 -23.49
CA GLY A 223 6.67 7.72 -23.03
C GLY A 223 6.15 8.97 -22.31
N PHE A 224 7.12 9.84 -22.03
CA PHE A 224 6.92 11.19 -21.51
C PHE A 224 6.96 12.18 -22.68
N ILE A 225 6.28 13.33 -22.55
CA ILE A 225 6.30 14.39 -23.57
C ILE A 225 7.66 15.08 -23.54
N CYS A 226 7.99 15.72 -22.41
CA CYS A 226 9.27 16.35 -22.19
C CYS A 226 9.54 16.52 -20.71
N LYS A 227 10.54 15.78 -20.20
CA LYS A 227 10.96 15.83 -18.79
C LYS A 227 11.67 17.13 -18.40
N ARG A 228 12.02 18.01 -19.35
CA ARG A 228 12.69 19.30 -19.08
C ARG A 228 11.69 20.40 -18.73
N HIS A 229 10.47 20.31 -19.26
CA HIS A 229 9.43 21.31 -19.12
C HIS A 229 8.38 20.90 -18.08
N GLY A 230 7.81 21.88 -17.42
CA GLY A 230 6.71 21.71 -16.47
C GLY A 230 5.43 21.32 -17.19
N PHE A 231 4.58 20.54 -16.53
CA PHE A 231 3.32 20.08 -17.11
C PHE A 231 2.41 21.24 -17.52
N CYS A 232 2.36 22.30 -16.72
CA CYS A 232 1.53 23.49 -16.97
C CYS A 232 2.18 24.52 -17.91
N GLU A 233 3.39 24.27 -18.43
CA GLU A 233 4.00 25.17 -19.43
C GLU A 233 3.25 25.07 -20.76
N GLN A 234 3.12 26.18 -21.49
CA GLN A 234 2.43 26.22 -22.80
C GLN A 234 2.99 25.20 -23.81
N ARG A 235 4.31 24.92 -23.73
CA ARG A 235 4.99 23.95 -24.60
C ARG A 235 4.63 22.49 -24.28
N GLY A 236 4.04 22.23 -23.12
CA GLY A 236 3.76 20.89 -22.61
C GLY A 236 5.01 20.21 -22.05
N GLY A 237 4.87 19.63 -20.86
CA GLY A 237 5.95 18.95 -20.15
C GLY A 237 5.45 17.88 -19.20
N ASP A 238 6.27 17.48 -18.22
CA ASP A 238 5.93 16.35 -17.33
C ASP A 238 6.18 16.61 -15.85
N TRP A 239 7.05 17.55 -15.48
CA TRP A 239 7.33 17.82 -14.06
C TRP A 239 6.29 18.73 -13.43
N GLY A 240 6.12 18.62 -12.11
CA GLY A 240 5.16 19.43 -11.35
C GLY A 240 3.80 18.76 -11.11
N ASN A 241 2.80 19.59 -10.76
CA ASN A 241 1.46 19.13 -10.42
C ASN A 241 0.64 18.90 -11.69
N ARG A 242 0.07 17.70 -11.86
CA ARG A 242 -0.86 17.35 -12.95
C ARG A 242 -2.30 17.21 -12.47
N GLU A 243 -2.56 17.53 -11.20
CA GLU A 243 -3.87 17.39 -10.57
C GLU A 243 -4.46 15.99 -10.82
N GLU A 244 -5.61 15.89 -11.48
CA GLU A 244 -6.28 14.62 -11.76
C GLU A 244 -5.64 13.83 -12.91
N LEU A 245 -4.90 14.48 -13.81
CA LEU A 245 -4.28 13.85 -15.00
C LEU A 245 -3.09 12.95 -14.65
N ILE A 246 -2.68 12.93 -13.39
CA ILE A 246 -1.70 11.96 -12.89
C ILE A 246 -2.23 10.52 -13.01
N ASN A 247 -3.55 10.32 -12.93
CA ASN A 247 -4.17 9.01 -12.93
C ASN A 247 -3.94 8.27 -14.26
N ASP A 248 -4.02 8.99 -15.38
CA ASP A 248 -3.74 8.44 -16.71
C ASP A 248 -2.26 8.07 -16.87
N LEU A 249 -1.36 8.91 -16.34
CA LEU A 249 0.07 8.61 -16.35
C LEU A 249 0.36 7.32 -15.56
N ILE A 250 -0.18 7.19 -14.35
CA ILE A 250 0.01 6.01 -13.51
C ILE A 250 -0.58 4.77 -14.20
N SER A 251 -1.76 4.89 -14.82
CA SER A 251 -2.37 3.78 -15.56
C SER A 251 -1.48 3.27 -16.71
N ARG A 252 -0.72 4.16 -17.37
CA ARG A 252 0.26 3.77 -18.42
C ARG A 252 1.54 3.15 -17.86
N MET A 253 1.79 3.29 -16.57
CA MET A 253 2.98 2.81 -15.86
C MET A 253 2.72 1.57 -15.00
N ASN A 254 1.47 1.13 -14.89
CA ASN A 254 1.02 -0.06 -14.18
C ASN A 254 1.30 -1.35 -14.93
#